data_AF-A0A349DFT7-F1
#
_entry.id   AF-A0A349DFT7-F1
#
_cell.length_a   1.000
_cell.length_b   1.000
_cell.length_c   1.000
_cell.angle_alpha   90.00
_cell.angle_beta   90.00
_cell.angle_gamma   90.00
#
_symmetry.space_group_name_H-M   'P 1'
#
loop_
_entity.id
_entity.type
_entity.pdbx_description
1 polymer ?
#
loop_
_entity_poly.entity_id
_entity_poly.type
_entity_poly.pdbx_seq_one_letter_code
_entity_poly.pdbx_strand_id
1 'polypeptide(L)'
;MEEISQLLQLLESKEKEQVALGLEILNALVYTPEDLIEWGDDYYDLCDCFFEGKFDATEVTALNQQALCFEPSHFNRKKIKHLPPAIKRLKHLQELTIWDQQLSNLPREIGQLQSLHSLDLYNNQLNLVPPEIGQLWQLQKLDLRGNQLTSLLKEIGQLRQLGYLNLSNNQLTSLPEEIRQLENLYTLDISGNQLTSLPREIGQLRRLNHLCLSDNQLTSLPEEIRQLENLYTLDIRGNPIEDLQQLEVWLECDILL
;
A
#
# COMPACT_ATOMS: atom_id res chain seq x y z
N MET A 1 -28.94 5.44 14.42
CA MET A 1 -29.09 6.41 13.31
C MET A 1 -29.23 7.85 13.84
N GLU A 2 -30.29 8.25 14.53
CA GLU A 2 -30.46 9.66 14.97
C GLU A 2 -29.37 10.12 15.97
N GLU A 3 -28.93 9.24 16.87
CA GLU A 3 -27.81 9.50 17.81
C GLU A 3 -26.44 9.54 17.10
N ILE A 4 -26.28 8.80 15.99
CA ILE A 4 -25.02 8.75 15.23
C ILE A 4 -24.87 9.98 14.34
N SER A 5 -25.96 10.43 13.69
CA SER A 5 -25.93 11.68 12.91
C SER A 5 -25.66 12.91 13.77
N GLN A 6 -26.15 12.95 15.02
CA GLN A 6 -25.82 14.01 15.98
C GLN A 6 -24.36 13.94 16.42
N LEU A 7 -23.84 12.73 16.63
CA LEU A 7 -22.42 12.50 16.95
C LEU A 7 -21.51 12.99 15.81
N LEU A 8 -21.81 12.63 14.57
CA LEU A 8 -21.07 13.10 13.40
C LEU A 8 -21.14 14.62 13.26
N GLN A 9 -22.30 15.24 13.47
CA GLN A 9 -22.43 16.69 13.44
C GLN A 9 -21.52 17.39 14.47
N LEU A 10 -21.36 16.80 15.66
CA LEU A 10 -20.44 17.29 16.69
C LEU A 10 -18.97 17.13 16.25
N LEU A 11 -18.61 15.98 15.69
CA LEU A 11 -17.25 15.68 15.21
C LEU A 11 -16.85 16.47 13.96
N GLU A 12 -17.83 16.85 13.14
CA GLU A 12 -17.65 17.70 11.95
C GLU A 12 -17.60 19.20 12.24
N SER A 13 -17.89 19.58 13.49
CA SER A 13 -17.97 20.99 13.87
C SER A 13 -16.64 21.72 13.74
N LYS A 14 -16.72 23.02 13.45
CA LYS A 14 -15.55 23.93 13.51
C LYS A 14 -15.24 24.40 14.92
N GLU A 15 -16.13 24.15 15.88
CA GLU A 15 -15.98 24.53 17.28
C GLU A 15 -15.31 23.39 18.06
N LYS A 16 -14.14 23.67 18.63
CA LYS A 16 -13.35 22.66 19.37
C LYS A 16 -14.12 22.03 20.54
N GLU A 17 -15.01 22.78 21.16
CA GLU A 17 -15.85 22.32 22.29
C GLU A 17 -16.90 21.30 21.82
N GLN A 18 -17.45 21.47 20.62
CA GLN A 18 -18.40 20.52 20.04
C GLN A 18 -17.69 19.24 19.59
N VAL A 19 -16.50 19.36 18.99
CA VAL A 19 -15.67 18.19 18.66
C VAL A 19 -15.30 17.42 19.93
N ALA A 20 -14.86 18.11 21.00
CA ALA A 20 -14.56 17.49 22.28
C ALA A 20 -15.76 16.74 22.88
N LEU A 21 -16.95 17.34 22.83
CA LEU A 21 -18.19 16.69 23.28
C LEU A 21 -18.52 15.46 22.43
N GLY A 22 -18.35 15.54 21.10
CA GLY A 22 -18.50 14.38 20.21
C GLY A 22 -17.55 13.25 20.58
N LEU A 23 -16.30 13.55 20.88
CA LEU A 23 -15.31 12.55 21.28
C LEU A 23 -15.60 11.93 22.65
N GLU A 24 -16.10 12.70 23.61
CA GLU A 24 -16.56 12.18 24.90
C GLU A 24 -17.72 11.20 24.72
N ILE A 25 -18.70 11.55 23.87
CA ILE A 25 -19.84 10.68 23.54
C ILE A 25 -19.34 9.40 22.85
N LEU A 26 -18.48 9.53 21.83
CA LEU A 26 -17.95 8.40 21.07
C LEU A 26 -17.12 7.44 21.94
N ASN A 27 -16.35 7.93 22.90
CA ASN A 27 -15.62 7.09 23.85
C ASN A 27 -16.50 6.45 24.93
N ALA A 28 -17.56 7.13 25.34
CA ALA A 28 -18.50 6.61 26.34
C ALA A 28 -19.36 5.47 25.78
N LEU A 29 -19.55 5.45 24.46
CA LEU A 29 -20.22 4.39 23.76
C LEU A 29 -19.23 3.22 23.56
N VAL A 30 -19.40 2.15 24.32
CA VAL A 30 -18.61 0.93 24.18
C VAL A 30 -19.11 0.17 22.96
N TYR A 31 -18.55 0.47 21.80
CA TYR A 31 -18.78 -0.30 20.58
C TYR A 31 -17.75 -1.40 20.43
N THR A 32 -18.21 -2.60 20.18
CA THR A 32 -17.39 -3.67 19.63
C THR A 32 -17.07 -3.37 18.15
N PRO A 33 -15.99 -3.92 17.60
CA PRO A 33 -15.74 -3.86 16.16
C PRO A 33 -16.95 -4.32 15.33
N GLU A 34 -17.72 -5.29 15.83
CA GLU A 34 -18.98 -5.72 15.22
C GLU A 34 -20.06 -4.63 15.22
N ASP A 35 -20.19 -3.86 16.32
CA ASP A 35 -21.16 -2.76 16.40
C ASP A 35 -20.80 -1.59 15.45
N LEU A 36 -19.51 -1.38 15.18
CA LEU A 36 -19.04 -0.36 14.23
C LEU A 36 -19.28 -0.76 12.77
N ILE A 37 -19.39 -2.05 12.47
CA ILE A 37 -19.78 -2.52 11.13
C ILE A 37 -21.26 -2.22 10.88
N GLU A 38 -22.11 -2.29 11.91
CA GLU A 38 -23.53 -1.93 11.82
C GLU A 38 -23.76 -0.41 11.58
N TRP A 39 -22.73 0.42 11.78
CA TRP A 39 -22.80 1.86 11.52
C TRP A 39 -22.87 2.20 10.02
N GLY A 40 -22.47 1.28 9.13
CA GLY A 40 -22.53 1.51 7.68
C GLY A 40 -21.82 2.82 7.27
N ASP A 41 -22.53 3.69 6.56
CA ASP A 41 -22.01 4.97 6.05
C ASP A 41 -21.42 5.87 7.16
N ASP A 42 -21.99 5.82 8.37
CA ASP A 42 -21.59 6.66 9.50
C ASP A 42 -20.19 6.30 10.04
N TYR A 43 -19.77 5.03 9.95
CA TYR A 43 -18.40 4.59 10.29
C TYR A 43 -17.37 5.25 9.37
N TYR A 44 -17.69 5.30 8.08
CA TYR A 44 -16.80 5.93 7.12
C TYR A 44 -16.73 7.45 7.35
N ASP A 45 -17.83 8.11 7.73
CA ASP A 45 -17.82 9.54 8.08
C ASP A 45 -16.94 9.81 9.32
N LEU A 46 -16.97 8.91 10.30
CA LEU A 46 -16.09 8.94 11.47
C LEU A 46 -14.61 8.84 11.05
N CYS A 47 -14.29 7.87 10.19
CA CYS A 47 -12.95 7.72 9.64
C CYS A 47 -12.54 8.98 8.87
N ASP A 48 -13.40 9.53 8.01
CA ASP A 48 -13.13 10.74 7.23
C ASP A 48 -12.81 11.93 8.15
N CYS A 49 -13.56 12.12 9.24
CA CYS A 49 -13.27 13.16 10.22
C CYS A 49 -11.90 13.00 10.89
N PHE A 50 -11.49 11.77 11.23
CA PHE A 50 -10.15 11.50 11.74
C PHE A 50 -9.07 11.84 10.69
N PHE A 51 -9.25 11.45 9.42
CA PHE A 51 -8.26 11.67 8.36
C PHE A 51 -8.20 13.10 7.83
N GLU A 52 -9.31 13.84 7.88
CA GLU A 52 -9.35 15.30 7.69
C GLU A 52 -8.69 16.06 8.86
N GLY A 53 -8.28 15.35 9.93
CA GLY A 53 -7.64 15.92 11.10
C GLY A 53 -8.60 16.71 11.98
N LYS A 54 -9.91 16.42 11.91
CA LYS A 54 -10.91 17.04 12.78
C LYS A 54 -10.76 16.60 14.23
N PHE A 55 -10.28 15.37 14.46
CA PHE A 55 -9.98 14.83 15.80
C PHE A 55 -8.89 13.75 15.75
N ASP A 56 -8.42 13.30 16.92
CA ASP A 56 -7.33 12.33 17.09
C ASP A 56 -7.83 10.93 17.50
N ALA A 57 -7.20 9.85 17.01
CA ALA A 57 -7.57 8.47 17.35
C ALA A 57 -7.30 8.10 18.83
N THR A 58 -6.45 8.82 19.58
CA THR A 58 -6.44 8.60 21.06
C THR A 58 -7.68 9.14 21.74
N GLU A 59 -8.37 10.09 21.10
CA GLU A 59 -9.65 10.59 21.57
C GLU A 59 -10.77 9.66 21.14
N VAL A 60 -10.48 8.53 20.47
CA VAL A 60 -11.48 7.56 19.99
C VAL A 60 -10.96 6.14 20.10
N THR A 61 -11.30 5.45 21.19
CA THR A 61 -10.94 4.02 21.39
C THR A 61 -11.58 3.09 20.35
N ALA A 62 -12.73 3.47 19.78
CA ALA A 62 -13.49 2.69 18.81
C ALA A 62 -12.78 2.48 17.45
N LEU A 63 -11.89 3.40 17.03
CA LEU A 63 -11.19 3.31 15.73
C LEU A 63 -10.00 2.34 15.73
N ASN A 64 -9.67 1.71 16.85
CA ASN A 64 -8.52 0.83 17.01
C ASN A 64 -8.78 -0.59 16.44
N GLN A 65 -9.24 -0.67 15.21
CA GLN A 65 -9.55 -1.93 14.52
C GLN A 65 -8.30 -2.59 13.94
N GLN A 66 -8.39 -3.89 13.68
CA GLN A 66 -7.35 -4.65 12.99
C GLN A 66 -7.31 -4.34 11.48
N ALA A 67 -8.41 -3.87 10.89
CA ALA A 67 -8.47 -3.51 9.49
C ALA A 67 -9.15 -2.15 9.32
N LEU A 68 -8.68 -1.36 8.35
CA LEU A 68 -9.25 -0.07 7.99
C LEU A 68 -9.27 0.06 6.47
N CYS A 69 -10.45 0.29 5.89
CA CYS A 69 -10.66 0.36 4.45
C CYS A 69 -11.33 1.68 4.06
N PHE A 70 -10.84 2.29 2.97
CA PHE A 70 -11.44 3.46 2.34
C PHE A 70 -11.78 3.13 0.90
N GLU A 71 -13.07 3.09 0.60
CA GLU A 71 -13.58 2.83 -0.75
C GLU A 71 -14.17 4.11 -1.37
N PRO A 72 -14.10 4.27 -2.71
CA PRO A 72 -14.69 5.40 -3.43
C PRO A 72 -16.22 5.44 -3.42
N SER A 73 -16.86 4.35 -2.99
CA SER A 73 -18.26 4.01 -3.25
C SER A 73 -19.30 4.87 -2.51
N HIS A 74 -18.88 5.81 -1.67
CA HIS A 74 -19.80 6.75 -1.03
C HIS A 74 -19.91 8.03 -1.88
N PHE A 75 -20.96 8.06 -2.72
CA PHE A 75 -21.33 9.19 -3.58
C PHE A 75 -21.21 10.50 -2.79
N ASN A 76 -20.51 11.49 -3.36
CA ASN A 76 -20.38 12.87 -2.87
C ASN A 76 -19.29 13.15 -1.80
N ARG A 77 -18.44 12.18 -1.45
CA ARG A 77 -17.31 12.44 -0.53
C ARG A 77 -16.06 12.96 -1.24
N LYS A 78 -15.34 13.88 -0.58
CA LYS A 78 -14.06 14.39 -1.08
C LYS A 78 -13.02 13.29 -0.97
N LYS A 79 -12.28 13.04 -2.06
CA LYS A 79 -11.17 12.09 -2.04
C LYS A 79 -10.11 12.48 -1.00
N ILE A 80 -9.63 11.50 -0.23
CA ILE A 80 -8.57 11.70 0.77
C ILE A 80 -7.28 12.10 0.06
N LYS A 81 -6.65 13.18 0.52
CA LYS A 81 -5.41 13.71 -0.08
C LYS A 81 -4.16 13.46 0.75
N HIS A 82 -4.34 13.32 2.06
CA HIS A 82 -3.28 13.20 3.05
C HIS A 82 -3.72 12.27 4.18
N LEU A 83 -2.76 11.54 4.74
CA LEU A 83 -2.92 10.84 6.01
C LEU A 83 -2.37 11.72 7.15
N PRO A 84 -3.09 11.86 8.29
CA PRO A 84 -2.63 12.65 9.40
C PRO A 84 -1.51 11.90 10.17
N PRO A 85 -0.57 12.62 10.80
CA PRO A 85 0.43 12.01 11.70
C PRO A 85 -0.16 11.18 12.85
N ALA A 86 -1.45 11.38 13.17
CA ALA A 86 -2.15 10.60 14.18
C ALA A 86 -2.29 9.11 13.82
N ILE A 87 -2.14 8.72 12.55
CA ILE A 87 -2.17 7.32 12.09
C ILE A 87 -1.28 6.41 12.95
N LYS A 88 -0.13 6.89 13.45
CA LYS A 88 0.77 6.14 14.33
C LYS A 88 0.10 5.54 15.58
N ARG A 89 -1.06 6.05 15.99
CA ARG A 89 -1.76 5.62 17.21
C ARG A 89 -2.56 4.34 17.00
N LEU A 90 -2.83 3.95 15.75
CA LEU A 90 -3.49 2.69 15.38
C LEU A 90 -2.52 1.50 15.54
N LYS A 91 -2.09 1.24 16.77
CA LYS A 91 -1.02 0.27 17.09
C LYS A 91 -1.39 -1.18 16.79
N HIS A 92 -2.67 -1.49 16.70
CA HIS A 92 -3.17 -2.83 16.39
C HIS A 92 -3.62 -2.99 14.94
N LEU A 93 -3.45 -1.96 14.10
CA LEU A 93 -3.83 -2.03 12.69
C LEU A 93 -2.96 -3.05 11.98
N GLN A 94 -3.61 -4.04 11.39
CA GLN A 94 -3.01 -5.13 10.61
C GLN A 94 -3.20 -4.92 9.11
N GLU A 95 -4.32 -4.32 8.70
CA GLU A 95 -4.63 -4.04 7.31
C GLU A 95 -5.05 -2.59 7.12
N LEU A 96 -4.39 -1.89 6.19
CA LEU A 96 -4.76 -0.54 5.79
C LEU A 96 -4.96 -0.51 4.28
N THR A 97 -6.18 -0.23 3.85
CA THR A 97 -6.55 -0.14 2.44
C THR A 97 -7.09 1.26 2.16
N ILE A 98 -6.43 1.99 1.26
CA ILE A 98 -6.83 3.33 0.82
C ILE A 98 -6.70 3.38 -0.70
N TRP A 99 -7.80 3.16 -1.43
CA TRP A 99 -7.72 3.03 -2.88
C TRP A 99 -8.65 3.97 -3.64
N ASP A 100 -8.24 4.32 -4.87
CA ASP A 100 -8.94 5.28 -5.73
C ASP A 100 -9.26 6.61 -5.01
N GLN A 101 -8.33 7.05 -4.17
CA GLN A 101 -8.35 8.36 -3.52
C GLN A 101 -7.45 9.36 -4.28
N GLN A 102 -7.08 10.48 -3.66
CA GLN A 102 -6.14 11.46 -4.19
C GLN A 102 -4.90 11.55 -3.30
N LEU A 103 -4.54 10.44 -2.66
CA LEU A 103 -3.46 10.42 -1.68
C LEU A 103 -2.15 10.73 -2.39
N SER A 104 -1.55 11.85 -2.02
CA SER A 104 -0.34 12.39 -2.69
C SER A 104 0.94 12.10 -1.90
N ASN A 105 0.82 11.83 -0.60
CA ASN A 105 1.93 11.48 0.27
C ASN A 105 1.49 10.58 1.43
N LEU A 106 2.46 9.89 2.02
CA LEU A 106 2.31 9.22 3.31
C LEU A 106 3.11 9.99 4.37
N PRO A 107 2.59 10.15 5.60
CA PRO A 107 3.35 10.72 6.71
C PRO A 107 4.43 9.73 7.15
N ARG A 108 5.57 10.24 7.64
CA ARG A 108 6.64 9.40 8.22
C ARG A 108 6.13 8.50 9.35
N GLU A 109 5.06 8.92 10.02
CA GLU A 109 4.38 8.19 11.08
C GLU A 109 3.80 6.83 10.63
N ILE A 110 3.67 6.59 9.32
CA ILE A 110 3.29 5.28 8.79
C ILE A 110 4.21 4.17 9.29
N GLY A 111 5.52 4.43 9.41
CA GLY A 111 6.51 3.46 9.89
C GLY A 111 6.32 3.02 11.34
N GLN A 112 5.37 3.62 12.07
CA GLN A 112 5.05 3.26 13.46
C GLN A 112 3.88 2.27 13.61
N LEU A 113 3.29 1.83 12.50
CA LEU A 113 2.24 0.81 12.44
C LEU A 113 2.83 -0.59 12.51
N GLN A 114 3.38 -0.94 13.67
CA GLN A 114 4.22 -2.13 13.82
C GLN A 114 3.49 -3.47 13.70
N SER A 115 2.16 -3.46 13.73
CA SER A 115 1.30 -4.63 13.51
C SER A 115 0.80 -4.76 12.08
N LEU A 116 1.21 -3.88 11.16
CA LEU A 116 0.69 -3.86 9.80
C LEU A 116 1.29 -5.00 8.96
N HIS A 117 0.41 -5.85 8.42
CA HIS A 117 0.74 -6.98 7.54
C HIS A 117 0.34 -6.71 6.09
N SER A 118 -0.69 -5.89 5.86
CA SER A 118 -1.15 -5.51 4.52
C SER A 118 -1.32 -4.00 4.41
N LEU A 119 -0.66 -3.41 3.41
CA LEU A 119 -0.82 -2.01 3.03
C LEU A 119 -1.20 -1.95 1.55
N ASP A 120 -2.41 -1.46 1.28
CA ASP A 120 -2.96 -1.37 -0.06
C ASP A 120 -3.33 0.07 -0.38
N LEU A 121 -2.60 0.69 -1.30
CA LEU A 121 -2.71 2.11 -1.65
C LEU A 121 -2.96 2.30 -3.15
N TYR A 122 -3.62 1.33 -3.79
CA TYR A 122 -3.78 1.34 -5.25
C TYR A 122 -4.58 2.53 -5.79
N ASN A 123 -4.25 2.97 -7.01
CA ASN A 123 -4.94 4.03 -7.73
C ASN A 123 -4.97 5.36 -6.94
N ASN A 124 -3.81 5.86 -6.55
CA ASN A 124 -3.65 7.14 -5.84
C ASN A 124 -2.73 8.09 -6.63
N GLN A 125 -2.21 9.13 -5.99
CA GLN A 125 -1.33 10.13 -6.60
C GLN A 125 0.05 10.16 -5.92
N LEU A 126 0.48 9.04 -5.32
CA LEU A 126 1.77 8.97 -4.63
C LEU A 126 2.89 9.12 -5.65
N ASN A 127 3.72 10.13 -5.47
CA ASN A 127 4.95 10.32 -6.24
C ASN A 127 6.18 9.72 -5.54
N LEU A 128 6.09 9.53 -4.23
CA LEU A 128 7.11 8.93 -3.38
C LEU A 128 6.47 8.20 -2.20
N VAL A 129 7.18 7.20 -1.70
CA VAL A 129 6.90 6.54 -0.42
C VAL A 129 7.96 7.02 0.58
N PRO A 130 7.62 7.37 1.83
CA PRO A 130 8.61 7.80 2.82
C PRO A 130 9.56 6.66 3.20
N PRO A 131 10.85 6.93 3.50
CA PRO A 131 11.82 5.92 3.94
C PRO A 131 11.35 5.09 5.14
N GLU A 132 10.51 5.68 6.00
CA GLU A 132 9.91 5.04 7.16
C GLU A 132 9.04 3.83 6.82
N ILE A 133 8.65 3.63 5.55
CA ILE A 133 8.00 2.39 5.11
C ILE A 133 8.85 1.16 5.48
N GLY A 134 10.18 1.26 5.42
CA GLY A 134 11.09 0.18 5.78
C GLY A 134 11.02 -0.24 7.26
N GLN A 135 10.36 0.57 8.11
CA GLN A 135 10.10 0.22 9.51
C GLN A 135 8.92 -0.73 9.68
N LEU A 136 8.15 -1.04 8.64
CA LEU A 136 7.02 -1.98 8.70
C LEU A 136 7.51 -3.43 8.58
N TRP A 137 8.26 -3.91 9.57
CA TRP A 137 8.96 -5.20 9.48
C TRP A 137 8.05 -6.43 9.43
N GLN A 138 6.76 -6.28 9.78
CA GLN A 138 5.73 -7.33 9.67
C GLN A 138 4.97 -7.32 8.34
N LEU A 139 5.25 -6.36 7.45
CA LEU A 139 4.50 -6.20 6.21
C LEU A 139 4.74 -7.38 5.26
N GLN A 140 3.65 -8.00 4.82
CA GLN A 140 3.61 -9.16 3.94
C GLN A 140 3.07 -8.81 2.55
N LYS A 141 2.15 -7.84 2.48
CA LYS A 141 1.55 -7.34 1.24
C LYS A 141 1.72 -5.82 1.13
N LEU A 142 2.28 -5.38 0.02
CA LEU A 142 2.33 -3.97 -0.36
C LEU A 142 1.81 -3.80 -1.79
N ASP A 143 0.68 -3.13 -1.94
CA ASP A 143 0.13 -2.75 -3.24
C ASP A 143 0.17 -1.23 -3.41
N LEU A 144 0.94 -0.79 -4.41
CA LEU A 144 1.14 0.61 -4.79
C LEU A 144 0.77 0.82 -6.27
N ARG A 145 0.01 -0.09 -6.88
CA ARG A 145 -0.31 -0.01 -8.31
C ARG A 145 -1.08 1.26 -8.66
N GLY A 146 -0.89 1.79 -9.87
CA GLY A 146 -1.65 2.96 -10.34
C GLY A 146 -1.34 4.23 -9.55
N ASN A 147 -0.06 4.45 -9.23
CA ASN A 147 0.42 5.68 -8.60
C ASN A 147 1.33 6.45 -9.58
N GLN A 148 2.10 7.41 -9.09
CA GLN A 148 3.01 8.24 -9.88
C GLN A 148 4.46 8.09 -9.42
N LEU A 149 4.82 6.91 -8.88
CA LEU A 149 6.14 6.66 -8.32
C LEU A 149 7.20 6.70 -9.43
N THR A 150 8.17 7.61 -9.31
CA THR A 150 9.30 7.72 -10.26
C THR A 150 10.51 6.90 -9.81
N SER A 151 10.59 6.55 -8.52
CA SER A 151 11.68 5.76 -7.95
C SER A 151 11.20 4.94 -6.76
N LEU A 152 11.80 3.76 -6.59
CA LEU A 152 11.65 2.94 -5.38
C LEU A 152 12.85 3.16 -4.46
N LEU A 153 12.61 3.47 -3.19
CA LEU A 153 13.67 3.72 -2.21
C LEU A 153 14.37 2.43 -1.79
N LYS A 154 15.64 2.54 -1.38
CA LYS A 154 16.42 1.41 -0.85
C LYS A 154 15.82 0.79 0.42
N GLU A 155 15.10 1.57 1.20
CA GLU A 155 14.43 1.12 2.42
C GLU A 155 13.38 0.03 2.16
N ILE A 156 12.93 -0.15 0.92
CA ILE A 156 12.07 -1.29 0.55
C ILE A 156 12.71 -2.62 0.97
N GLY A 157 14.04 -2.77 0.88
CA GLY A 157 14.74 -3.99 1.26
C GLY A 157 14.64 -4.34 2.76
N GLN A 158 14.18 -3.39 3.59
CA GLN A 158 13.95 -3.64 5.02
C GLN A 158 12.67 -4.45 5.28
N LEU A 159 11.76 -4.52 4.30
CA LEU A 159 10.50 -5.28 4.37
C LEU A 159 10.74 -6.79 4.18
N ARG A 160 11.52 -7.40 5.08
CA ARG A 160 11.98 -8.79 4.92
C ARG A 160 10.88 -9.84 4.93
N GLN A 161 9.69 -9.53 5.47
CA GLN A 161 8.53 -10.42 5.47
C GLN A 161 7.65 -10.28 4.22
N LEU A 162 7.99 -9.36 3.31
CA LEU A 162 7.17 -9.06 2.15
C LEU A 162 7.12 -10.26 1.20
N GLY A 163 5.92 -10.75 0.96
CA GLY A 163 5.62 -11.81 0.01
C GLY A 163 5.07 -11.26 -1.31
N TYR A 164 4.27 -10.19 -1.24
CA TYR A 164 3.62 -9.58 -2.39
C TYR A 164 4.00 -8.12 -2.52
N LEU A 165 4.53 -7.74 -3.68
CA LEU A 165 4.81 -6.36 -4.04
C LEU A 165 4.22 -6.06 -5.41
N ASN A 166 3.26 -5.13 -5.45
CA ASN A 166 2.71 -4.60 -6.69
C ASN A 166 3.06 -3.13 -6.86
N LEU A 167 3.80 -2.84 -7.92
CA LEU A 167 4.27 -1.52 -8.36
C LEU A 167 3.77 -1.21 -9.77
N SER A 168 2.82 -1.99 -10.30
CA SER A 168 2.35 -1.84 -11.67
C SER A 168 1.74 -0.47 -11.94
N ASN A 169 1.77 -0.01 -13.18
CA ASN A 169 1.19 1.27 -13.61
C ASN A 169 1.73 2.45 -12.78
N ASN A 170 3.06 2.58 -12.75
CA ASN A 170 3.78 3.69 -12.15
C ASN A 170 4.73 4.32 -13.19
N GLN A 171 5.74 5.08 -12.75
CA GLN A 171 6.71 5.77 -13.62
C GLN A 171 8.15 5.37 -13.27
N LEU A 172 8.35 4.14 -12.75
CA LEU A 172 9.65 3.67 -12.31
C LEU A 172 10.58 3.47 -13.50
N THR A 173 11.79 4.02 -13.40
CA THR A 173 12.85 3.85 -14.42
C THR A 173 13.88 2.79 -14.05
N SER A 174 13.96 2.41 -12.77
CA SER A 174 14.86 1.37 -12.25
C SER A 174 14.38 0.81 -10.91
N LEU A 175 14.90 -0.35 -10.52
CA LEU A 175 14.80 -0.88 -9.16
C LEU A 175 16.13 -0.70 -8.40
N PRO A 176 16.08 -0.49 -7.07
CA PRO A 176 17.28 -0.45 -6.22
C PRO A 176 17.92 -1.84 -6.06
N GLU A 177 19.23 -1.90 -5.79
CA GLU A 177 19.95 -3.16 -5.53
C GLU A 177 19.42 -3.86 -4.26
N GLU A 178 18.85 -3.11 -3.33
CA GLU A 178 18.26 -3.61 -2.09
C GLU A 178 17.03 -4.50 -2.31
N ILE A 179 16.48 -4.58 -3.53
CA ILE A 179 15.43 -5.55 -3.87
C ILE A 179 15.84 -6.97 -3.48
N ARG A 180 17.14 -7.32 -3.55
CA ARG A 180 17.69 -8.61 -3.12
C ARG A 180 17.36 -9.01 -1.68
N GLN A 181 17.04 -8.04 -0.83
CA GLN A 181 16.77 -8.28 0.59
C GLN A 181 15.33 -8.79 0.82
N LEU A 182 14.47 -8.76 -0.19
CA LEU A 182 13.10 -9.28 -0.15
C LEU A 182 13.10 -10.81 -0.34
N GLU A 183 13.81 -11.53 0.53
CA GLU A 183 14.03 -12.98 0.42
C GLU A 183 12.75 -13.83 0.46
N ASN A 184 11.66 -13.27 0.99
CA ASN A 184 10.35 -13.91 1.09
C ASN A 184 9.40 -13.59 -0.07
N LEU A 185 9.82 -12.75 -1.02
CA LEU A 185 8.96 -12.28 -2.10
C LEU A 185 8.58 -13.43 -3.03
N TYR A 186 7.29 -13.68 -3.16
CA TYR A 186 6.73 -14.71 -4.05
C TYR A 186 6.09 -14.09 -5.30
N THR A 187 5.63 -12.84 -5.24
CA THR A 187 5.08 -12.10 -6.39
C THR A 187 5.64 -10.70 -6.45
N LEU A 188 6.15 -10.34 -7.62
CA LEU A 188 6.59 -9.01 -7.96
C LEU A 188 5.94 -8.60 -9.28
N ASP A 189 5.06 -7.61 -9.20
CA ASP A 189 4.44 -7.00 -10.38
C ASP A 189 4.94 -5.57 -10.55
N ILE A 190 5.65 -5.31 -11.65
CA ILE A 190 6.16 -3.99 -12.03
C ILE A 190 5.76 -3.67 -13.48
N SER A 191 4.66 -4.27 -13.95
CA SER A 191 4.13 -4.02 -15.28
C SER A 191 3.72 -2.55 -15.49
N GLY A 192 3.70 -2.05 -16.73
CA GLY A 192 3.27 -0.68 -17.01
C GLY A 192 4.15 0.39 -16.34
N ASN A 193 5.47 0.26 -16.46
CA ASN A 193 6.45 1.21 -15.95
C ASN A 193 7.38 1.68 -17.09
N GLN A 194 8.49 2.34 -16.75
CA GLN A 194 9.47 2.88 -17.71
C GLN A 194 10.84 2.24 -17.51
N LEU A 195 10.88 0.97 -17.07
CA LEU A 195 12.14 0.26 -16.80
C LEU A 195 12.91 0.01 -18.10
N THR A 196 14.15 0.48 -18.15
CA THR A 196 15.09 0.18 -19.25
C THR A 196 16.00 -1.00 -18.95
N SER A 197 16.15 -1.36 -17.68
CA SER A 197 16.91 -2.53 -17.22
C SER A 197 16.42 -3.02 -15.87
N LEU A 198 16.81 -4.25 -15.50
CA LEU A 198 16.70 -4.77 -14.15
C LEU A 198 18.09 -4.85 -13.50
N PRO A 199 18.20 -4.64 -12.17
CA PRO A 199 19.44 -4.91 -11.46
C PRO A 199 19.74 -6.42 -11.47
N ARG A 200 21.02 -6.79 -11.52
CA ARG A 200 21.44 -8.20 -11.42
C ARG A 200 20.97 -8.87 -10.11
N GLU A 201 20.76 -8.05 -9.09
CA GLU A 201 20.25 -8.44 -7.77
C GLU A 201 18.86 -9.07 -7.83
N ILE A 202 18.11 -8.93 -8.93
CA ILE A 202 16.83 -9.62 -9.15
C ILE A 202 16.98 -11.14 -9.00
N GLY A 203 18.10 -11.72 -9.46
CA GLY A 203 18.37 -13.16 -9.37
C GLY A 203 18.48 -13.69 -7.94
N GLN A 204 18.56 -12.81 -6.93
CA GLN A 204 18.64 -13.20 -5.52
C GLN A 204 17.26 -13.43 -4.88
N LEU A 205 16.16 -13.12 -5.59
CA LEU A 205 14.79 -13.36 -5.14
C LEU A 205 14.40 -14.84 -5.28
N ARG A 206 15.07 -15.71 -4.52
CA ARG A 206 14.99 -17.17 -4.70
C ARG A 206 13.59 -17.76 -4.50
N ARG A 207 12.67 -17.08 -3.82
CA ARG A 207 11.28 -17.51 -3.60
C ARG A 207 10.29 -16.95 -4.62
N LEU A 208 10.74 -16.14 -5.57
CA LEU A 208 9.88 -15.49 -6.54
C LEU A 208 9.26 -16.52 -7.48
N ASN A 209 7.93 -16.58 -7.50
CA ASN A 209 7.16 -17.46 -8.39
C ASN A 209 6.60 -16.69 -9.57
N HIS A 210 6.18 -15.44 -9.37
CA HIS A 210 5.57 -14.62 -10.41
C HIS A 210 6.31 -13.31 -10.54
N LEU A 211 6.84 -13.06 -11.75
CA LEU A 211 7.50 -11.82 -12.12
C LEU A 211 6.79 -11.21 -13.33
N CYS A 212 6.07 -10.12 -13.12
CA CYS A 212 5.40 -9.38 -14.18
C CYS A 212 6.19 -8.11 -14.51
N LEU A 213 6.70 -8.05 -15.74
CA LEU A 213 7.51 -6.95 -16.29
C LEU A 213 6.87 -6.36 -17.56
N SER A 214 5.65 -6.77 -17.89
CA SER A 214 4.99 -6.36 -19.13
C SER A 214 4.86 -4.85 -19.25
N ASP A 215 4.80 -4.35 -20.48
CA ASP A 215 4.65 -2.93 -20.79
C ASP A 215 5.71 -2.06 -20.10
N ASN A 216 6.98 -2.37 -20.37
CA ASN A 216 8.16 -1.61 -19.97
C ASN A 216 9.05 -1.30 -21.20
N GLN A 217 10.29 -0.85 -20.98
CA GLN A 217 11.25 -0.49 -22.02
C GLN A 217 12.50 -1.40 -21.99
N LEU A 218 12.35 -2.65 -21.52
CA LEU A 218 13.46 -3.59 -21.38
C LEU A 218 13.92 -4.07 -22.75
N THR A 219 15.20 -3.88 -23.06
CA THR A 219 15.82 -4.45 -24.28
C THR A 219 16.45 -5.82 -24.03
N SER A 220 16.73 -6.14 -22.77
CA SER A 220 17.32 -7.40 -22.32
C SER A 220 16.99 -7.63 -20.84
N LEU A 221 17.12 -8.88 -20.39
CA LEU A 221 17.13 -9.23 -18.97
C LEU A 221 18.57 -9.54 -18.52
N PRO A 222 18.94 -9.30 -17.25
CA PRO A 222 20.24 -9.69 -16.72
C PRO A 222 20.39 -11.22 -16.73
N GLU A 223 21.62 -11.72 -16.93
CA GLU A 223 21.89 -13.18 -16.91
C GLU A 223 21.49 -13.83 -15.59
N GLU A 224 21.49 -13.07 -14.49
CA GLU A 224 21.08 -13.51 -13.16
C GLU A 224 19.61 -13.89 -13.07
N ILE A 225 18.77 -13.57 -14.06
CA ILE A 225 17.38 -14.03 -14.10
C ILE A 225 17.28 -15.57 -14.01
N ARG A 226 18.29 -16.29 -14.52
CA ARG A 226 18.39 -17.76 -14.44
C ARG A 226 18.59 -18.30 -13.01
N GLN A 227 18.85 -17.43 -12.04
CA GLN A 227 19.00 -17.79 -10.62
C GLN A 227 17.64 -17.83 -9.90
N LEU A 228 16.56 -17.44 -10.56
CA LEU A 228 15.19 -17.53 -10.03
C LEU A 228 14.68 -18.97 -10.12
N GLU A 229 15.22 -19.85 -9.27
CA GLU A 229 14.98 -21.31 -9.28
C GLU A 229 13.50 -21.71 -9.09
N ASN A 230 12.68 -20.85 -8.48
CA ASN A 230 11.26 -21.11 -8.24
C ASN A 230 10.33 -20.31 -9.16
N LEU A 231 10.86 -19.66 -10.20
CA LEU A 231 10.05 -18.86 -11.10
C LEU A 231 9.08 -19.77 -11.86
N TYR A 232 7.79 -19.49 -11.71
CA TYR A 232 6.72 -20.21 -12.39
C TYR A 232 6.20 -19.41 -13.59
N THR A 233 6.12 -18.09 -13.47
CA THR A 233 5.65 -17.22 -14.56
C THR A 233 6.54 -15.99 -14.71
N LEU A 234 6.94 -15.72 -15.95
CA LEU A 234 7.64 -14.52 -16.37
C LEU A 234 6.82 -13.80 -17.45
N ASP A 235 6.24 -12.66 -17.15
CA ASP A 235 5.54 -11.84 -18.15
C ASP A 235 6.44 -10.70 -18.64
N ILE A 236 6.83 -10.73 -19.91
CA ILE A 236 7.68 -9.71 -20.55
C ILE A 236 7.02 -9.05 -21.76
N ARG A 237 5.72 -9.30 -21.98
CA ARG A 237 4.94 -8.71 -23.08
C ARG A 237 5.11 -7.21 -23.15
N GLY A 238 5.09 -6.65 -24.36
CA GLY A 238 5.18 -5.20 -24.52
C GLY A 238 6.53 -4.59 -24.15
N ASN A 239 7.60 -5.39 -24.10
CA ASN A 239 8.99 -4.91 -24.02
C ASN A 239 9.72 -5.10 -25.35
N PRO A 240 10.66 -4.21 -25.72
CA PRO A 240 11.49 -4.35 -26.91
C PRO A 240 12.68 -5.33 -26.70
N ILE A 241 12.43 -6.53 -26.19
CA ILE A 241 13.50 -7.53 -25.94
C ILE A 241 13.93 -8.17 -27.25
N GLU A 242 15.22 -8.06 -27.60
CA GLU A 242 15.74 -8.54 -28.88
C GLU A 242 16.09 -10.05 -28.86
N ASP A 243 16.51 -10.60 -27.71
CA ASP A 243 17.12 -11.94 -27.61
C ASP A 243 16.26 -12.94 -26.82
N LEU A 244 15.02 -13.16 -27.28
CA LEU A 244 14.04 -14.04 -26.61
C LEU A 244 14.45 -15.52 -26.60
N GLN A 245 15.18 -15.97 -27.63
CA GLN A 245 15.61 -17.37 -27.75
C GLN A 245 16.53 -17.78 -26.60
N GLN A 246 17.35 -16.84 -26.10
CA GLN A 246 18.23 -17.10 -24.98
C GLN A 246 17.45 -17.30 -23.66
N LEU A 247 16.33 -16.60 -23.49
CA LEU A 247 15.50 -16.70 -22.29
C LEU A 247 14.77 -18.05 -22.19
N GLU A 248 14.26 -18.56 -23.31
CA GLU A 248 13.62 -19.90 -23.38
C GLU A 248 14.60 -21.04 -23.04
N VAL A 249 15.90 -20.83 -23.26
CA VAL A 249 16.95 -21.81 -22.90
C VAL A 249 17.30 -21.73 -21.41
N TRP A 250 17.20 -20.55 -20.81
CA TRP A 250 17.61 -20.31 -19.43
C TRP A 250 16.56 -20.70 -18.40
N LEU A 251 15.28 -20.59 -18.75
CA LEU A 251 14.18 -20.66 -17.80
C LEU A 251 13.21 -21.80 -18.15
N GLU A 252 12.86 -22.61 -17.15
CA GLU A 252 11.86 -23.68 -17.26
C GLU A 252 10.44 -23.18 -16.86
N CYS A 253 10.20 -21.87 -16.90
CA CYS A 253 8.94 -21.24 -16.47
C CYS A 253 8.02 -20.89 -17.65
N ASP A 254 6.76 -20.57 -17.36
CA ASP A 254 5.84 -20.02 -18.34
C ASP A 254 6.23 -18.57 -18.70
N ILE A 255 6.81 -18.38 -19.89
CA ILE A 255 7.18 -17.05 -20.40
C ILE A 255 6.04 -16.50 -21.27
N LEU A 256 5.51 -15.32 -20.91
CA LEU A 256 4.55 -14.58 -21.71
C LEU A 256 5.30 -13.53 -22.55
N LEU A 257 5.22 -13.67 -23.87
CA LEU A 257 5.93 -12.87 -24.89
C LEU A 257 5.02 -11.87 -25.60
#